data_AF-A0A7K4UT51-F1
#
_entry.id   AF-A0A7K4UT51-F1
#
_cell.length_a   1.000
_cell.length_b   1.000
_cell.length_c   1.000
_cell.angle_alpha   90.00
_cell.angle_beta   90.00
_cell.angle_gamma   90.00
#
_symmetry.space_group_name_H-M   'P 1'
#
loop_
_entity.id
_entity.type
_entity.pdbx_description
1 polymer ?
#
loop_
_entity_poly.entity_id
_entity_poly.type
_entity_poly.pdbx_seq_one_letter_code
_entity_poly.pdbx_strand_id
1 'polypeptide(L)'
;VLVPLSPPPGHAFHLELDTAGMLQKNLCVRAELLCSCTREQLGEEDMLCFLHHPEEKMRRKQDSGLLHTLCTGSCLDVEKSVHWFYLFVRVAWLLLPQSHHWRLMLQPSSRSCKFQLSKDKESFTAEMIFGVRQGDSGIFVGSQPIEAGVPSTAWLETYAVAEAKFFRYISRQALQESWHCKCLPLLSRFPMGIGFSHYALKTVV
;
A
#
# COMPACT_ATOMS: atom_id res chain seq x y z
N VAL A 1 3.04 5.26 -8.25
CA VAL A 1 4.02 5.32 -7.14
C VAL A 1 3.55 4.39 -6.04
N LEU A 2 4.45 3.54 -5.52
CA LEU A 2 4.14 2.70 -4.36
C LEU A 2 4.30 3.55 -3.08
N VAL A 3 3.27 3.57 -2.24
CA VAL A 3 3.24 4.27 -0.96
C VAL A 3 3.31 3.22 0.15
N PRO A 4 4.45 3.14 0.89
CA PRO A 4 4.57 2.18 1.98
C PRO A 4 3.64 2.57 3.13
N LEU A 5 2.82 1.62 3.57
CA LEU A 5 2.01 1.73 4.77
C LEU A 5 2.79 1.17 5.97
N SER A 6 2.65 1.84 7.10
CA SER A 6 3.16 1.39 8.39
C SER A 6 1.99 1.24 9.36
N PRO A 7 2.05 0.30 10.30
CA PRO A 7 1.00 0.17 11.29
C PRO A 7 0.90 1.43 12.14
N PRO A 8 -0.31 1.80 12.60
CA PRO A 8 -0.49 2.88 13.56
C PRO A 8 0.22 2.55 14.88
N PRO A 9 0.52 3.55 15.73
CA PRO A 9 1.12 3.31 17.04
C PRO A 9 0.36 2.24 17.84
N GLY A 10 1.10 1.37 18.51
CA GLY A 10 0.54 0.26 19.28
C GLY A 10 0.01 -0.92 18.45
N HIS A 11 0.25 -0.93 17.13
CA HIS A 11 -0.16 -2.04 16.26
C HIS A 11 1.02 -2.62 15.49
N ALA A 12 0.85 -3.86 15.04
CA ALA A 12 1.72 -4.53 14.10
C ALA A 12 0.91 -5.02 12.89
N PHE A 13 1.58 -5.06 11.73
CA PHE A 13 1.04 -5.68 10.52
C PHE A 13 1.67 -7.05 10.33
N HIS A 14 0.84 -8.08 10.25
CA HIS A 14 1.23 -9.45 9.98
C HIS A 14 0.70 -9.88 8.62
N LEU A 15 1.55 -10.49 7.80
CA LEU A 15 1.16 -10.99 6.48
C LEU A 15 0.74 -12.46 6.60
N GLU A 16 -0.52 -12.74 6.30
CA GLU A 16 -1.05 -14.10 6.23
C GLU A 16 -1.31 -14.49 4.78
N LEU A 17 -0.88 -15.69 4.40
CA LEU A 17 -1.17 -16.24 3.08
C LEU A 17 -2.60 -16.76 3.02
N ASP A 18 -3.34 -16.37 2.00
CA ASP A 18 -4.55 -17.07 1.62
C ASP A 18 -4.16 -18.37 0.91
N THR A 19 -4.48 -19.51 1.53
CA THR A 19 -4.16 -20.86 1.03
C THR A 19 -5.00 -21.29 -0.18
N ALA A 20 -5.90 -20.45 -0.68
CA ALA A 20 -6.76 -20.76 -1.81
C ALA A 20 -6.02 -20.69 -3.17
N GLY A 21 -5.20 -21.70 -3.47
CA GLY A 21 -4.93 -22.28 -4.81
C GLY A 21 -4.63 -21.40 -6.04
N MET A 22 -4.50 -20.07 -5.95
CA MET A 22 -4.28 -19.19 -7.10
C MET A 22 -2.79 -19.06 -7.45
N LEU A 23 -2.52 -18.85 -8.74
CA LEU A 23 -1.18 -18.66 -9.31
C LEU A 23 -0.42 -17.45 -8.70
N GLN A 24 -1.16 -16.53 -8.06
CA GLN A 24 -0.65 -15.43 -7.26
C GLN A 24 -1.18 -15.52 -5.83
N LYS A 25 -0.27 -15.36 -4.87
CA LYS A 25 -0.58 -15.42 -3.44
C LYS A 25 -1.34 -14.16 -3.05
N ASN A 26 -2.65 -14.29 -2.89
CA ASN A 26 -3.43 -13.30 -2.17
C ASN A 26 -2.99 -13.34 -0.70
N LEU A 27 -2.65 -12.18 -0.15
CA LEU A 27 -2.21 -12.03 1.23
C LEU A 27 -3.23 -11.18 1.98
N CYS A 28 -3.65 -11.60 3.17
CA CYS A 28 -4.30 -10.69 4.11
C CYS A 28 -3.20 -10.01 4.94
N VAL A 29 -3.29 -8.69 5.07
CA VAL A 29 -2.49 -7.95 6.06
C VAL A 29 -3.33 -7.87 7.33
N ARG A 30 -3.03 -8.67 8.34
CA ARG A 30 -3.70 -8.61 9.65
C ARG A 30 -3.11 -7.47 10.47
N ALA A 31 -3.98 -6.62 11.02
CA ALA A 31 -3.61 -5.58 11.97
C ALA A 31 -3.86 -6.09 13.39
N GLU A 32 -2.80 -6.24 14.17
CA GLU A 32 -2.86 -6.74 15.55
C GLU A 32 -2.42 -5.68 16.55
N LEU A 33 -3.05 -5.66 17.71
CA LEU A 33 -2.69 -4.78 18.82
C LEU A 33 -1.47 -5.34 19.55
N LEU A 34 -0.46 -4.51 19.77
CA LEU A 34 0.70 -4.87 20.58
C LEU A 34 0.40 -4.67 22.07
N CYS A 35 0.88 -5.60 22.90
CA CYS A 35 0.83 -5.45 24.34
C CYS A 35 1.89 -4.45 24.80
N SER A 36 1.48 -3.43 25.56
CA SER A 36 2.41 -2.53 26.24
C SER A 36 2.77 -2.97 27.67
N CYS A 37 2.26 -4.13 28.12
CA CYS A 37 2.57 -4.66 29.45
C CYS A 37 4.04 -5.13 29.52
N THR A 38 4.78 -4.70 30.56
CA THR A 38 6.17 -5.12 30.80
C THR A 38 6.16 -6.57 31.29
N ARG A 39 6.84 -7.48 30.58
CA ARG A 39 6.61 -8.92 30.74
C ARG A 39 7.07 -9.53 32.07
N GLU A 40 7.84 -8.82 32.88
CA GLU A 40 8.42 -9.34 34.13
C GLU A 40 8.57 -8.23 35.18
N GLN A 41 7.61 -8.10 36.10
CA GLN A 41 7.86 -8.02 37.55
C GLN A 41 6.55 -7.96 38.34
N LEU A 42 6.42 -8.98 39.21
CA LEU A 42 5.62 -9.05 40.44
C LEU A 42 4.09 -8.97 40.33
N GLY A 43 3.45 -9.84 41.12
CA GLY A 43 2.02 -9.83 41.39
C GLY A 43 1.56 -8.53 42.02
N GLU A 44 1.21 -7.57 41.18
CA GLU A 44 0.32 -6.46 41.49
C GLU A 44 -0.87 -6.55 40.53
N GLU A 45 -2.06 -6.72 41.11
CA GLU A 45 -3.32 -7.12 40.49
C GLU A 45 -3.98 -6.06 39.57
N ASP A 46 -3.27 -5.04 39.09
CA ASP A 46 -3.92 -3.88 38.44
C ASP A 46 -3.24 -3.39 37.13
N MET A 47 -2.63 -4.29 36.34
CA MET A 47 -2.19 -3.96 34.98
C MET A 47 -3.31 -4.17 33.94
N LEU A 48 -4.10 -3.12 33.71
CA LEU A 48 -5.20 -3.07 32.73
C LEU A 48 -4.69 -2.91 31.29
N CYS A 49 -4.00 -3.91 30.72
CA CYS A 49 -3.78 -3.93 29.25
C CYS A 49 -4.91 -4.64 28.51
N PHE A 50 -5.32 -4.08 27.37
CA PHE A 50 -6.46 -4.54 26.55
C PHE A 50 -6.40 -6.03 26.15
N LEU A 51 -5.19 -6.59 26.06
CA LEU A 51 -4.98 -8.01 25.74
C LEU A 51 -5.20 -8.93 26.95
N HIS A 52 -5.00 -8.44 28.17
CA HIS A 52 -5.10 -9.22 29.41
C HIS A 52 -6.39 -8.94 30.21
N HIS A 53 -7.10 -7.84 29.94
CA HIS A 53 -8.41 -7.55 30.55
C HIS A 53 -9.41 -6.96 29.52
N PRO A 54 -10.06 -7.82 28.71
CA PRO A 54 -10.97 -7.37 27.66
C PRO A 54 -12.35 -7.03 28.23
N GLU A 55 -12.49 -5.90 28.93
CA GLU A 55 -13.81 -5.42 29.34
C GLU A 55 -14.63 -4.94 28.12
N GLU A 56 -15.91 -5.33 28.05
CA GLU A 56 -16.82 -5.04 26.92
C GLU A 56 -16.96 -3.54 26.60
N LYS A 57 -16.87 -2.66 27.61
CA LYS A 57 -16.96 -1.19 27.43
C LYS A 57 -15.74 -0.62 26.69
N MET A 58 -14.60 -1.29 26.79
CA MET A 58 -13.35 -0.86 26.20
C MET A 58 -13.16 -1.39 24.77
N ARG A 59 -13.74 -2.57 24.47
CA ARG A 59 -13.90 -3.09 23.09
C ARG A 59 -14.71 -2.16 22.20
N ARG A 60 -15.85 -1.63 22.69
CA ARG A 60 -16.68 -0.68 21.92
C ARG A 60 -15.98 0.64 21.56
N LYS A 61 -15.01 1.10 22.39
CA LYS A 61 -14.17 2.27 22.07
C LYS A 61 -13.13 1.94 20.98
N GLN A 62 -12.58 0.73 20.96
CA GLN A 62 -11.65 0.28 19.90
C GLN A 62 -12.36 0.00 18.58
N ASP A 63 -13.58 -0.54 18.59
CA ASP A 63 -14.44 -0.69 17.41
C ASP A 63 -14.80 0.66 16.77
N SER A 64 -14.53 1.79 17.44
CA SER A 64 -14.66 3.15 16.89
C SER A 64 -13.33 3.76 16.42
N GLY A 65 -12.21 3.02 16.48
CA GLY A 65 -10.88 3.48 16.14
C GLY A 65 -10.51 3.36 14.65
N LEU A 66 -9.29 3.82 14.32
CA LEU A 66 -8.70 3.79 12.98
C LEU A 66 -8.72 2.39 12.32
N LEU A 67 -8.71 1.31 13.10
CA LEU A 67 -8.89 -0.06 12.59
C LEU A 67 -10.30 -0.28 12.01
N HIS A 68 -11.37 0.20 12.63
CA HIS A 68 -12.71 0.08 12.05
C HIS A 68 -12.82 0.87 10.73
N THR A 69 -12.12 2.01 10.66
CA THR A 69 -12.02 2.83 9.45
C THR A 69 -11.26 2.15 8.32
N LEU A 70 -10.19 1.39 8.61
CA LEU A 70 -9.27 0.84 7.59
C LEU A 70 -9.36 -0.68 7.38
N CYS A 71 -9.96 -1.42 8.31
CA CYS A 71 -9.97 -2.89 8.31
C CYS A 71 -11.39 -3.45 8.14
N THR A 72 -11.48 -4.65 7.59
CA THR A 72 -12.68 -5.49 7.56
C THR A 72 -12.37 -6.75 8.37
N GLY A 73 -13.01 -6.87 9.54
CA GLY A 73 -12.51 -7.75 10.60
C GLY A 73 -11.13 -7.29 11.07
N SER A 74 -10.18 -8.21 11.16
CA SER A 74 -8.78 -7.93 11.51
C SER A 74 -7.88 -7.68 10.28
N CYS A 75 -8.38 -7.88 9.06
CA CYS A 75 -7.60 -7.67 7.84
C CYS A 75 -7.70 -6.20 7.39
N LEU A 76 -6.57 -5.59 7.06
CA LEU A 76 -6.51 -4.28 6.41
C LEU A 76 -7.22 -4.35 5.06
N ASP A 77 -8.24 -3.51 4.91
CA ASP A 77 -9.09 -3.49 3.74
C ASP A 77 -8.58 -2.44 2.77
N VAL A 78 -8.30 -2.87 1.55
CA VAL A 78 -7.74 -2.03 0.49
C VAL A 78 -8.70 -0.90 0.14
N GLU A 79 -9.99 -1.20 -0.02
CA GLU A 79 -10.97 -0.22 -0.47
C GLU A 79 -11.20 0.83 0.61
N LYS A 80 -11.31 0.40 1.87
CA LYS A 80 -11.38 1.31 3.02
C LYS A 80 -10.13 2.19 3.12
N SER A 81 -8.95 1.60 2.93
CA SER A 81 -7.67 2.33 2.96
C SER A 81 -7.57 3.38 1.86
N VAL A 82 -7.97 3.02 0.63
CA VAL A 82 -8.05 3.92 -0.52
C VAL A 82 -9.05 5.04 -0.26
N HIS A 83 -10.24 4.71 0.23
CA HIS A 83 -11.28 5.69 0.54
C HIS A 83 -10.84 6.69 1.61
N TRP A 84 -10.27 6.20 2.71
CA TRP A 84 -9.73 7.05 3.77
C TRP A 84 -8.66 7.99 3.23
N PHE A 85 -7.75 7.49 2.39
CA PHE A 85 -6.68 8.32 1.82
C PHE A 85 -7.22 9.37 0.85
N TYR A 86 -8.24 9.04 0.05
CA TYR A 86 -8.92 10.04 -0.78
C TYR A 86 -9.49 11.19 0.05
N LEU A 87 -10.17 10.88 1.16
CA LEU A 87 -10.69 11.90 2.07
C LEU A 87 -9.56 12.75 2.66
N PHE A 88 -8.47 12.09 3.09
CA PHE A 88 -7.29 12.78 3.58
C PHE A 88 -6.70 13.74 2.53
N VAL A 89 -6.49 13.29 1.30
CA VAL A 89 -5.96 14.12 0.21
C VAL A 89 -6.87 15.31 -0.06
N ARG A 90 -8.20 15.14 -0.05
CA ARG A 90 -9.14 16.27 -0.24
C ARG A 90 -8.97 17.32 0.84
N VAL A 91 -8.90 16.91 2.11
CA VAL A 91 -8.76 17.84 3.24
C VAL A 91 -7.39 18.49 3.21
N ALA A 92 -6.32 17.70 3.05
CA ALA A 92 -4.96 18.20 2.99
C ALA A 92 -4.76 19.17 1.81
N TRP A 93 -5.39 18.90 0.66
CA TRP A 93 -5.33 19.79 -0.50
C TRP A 93 -5.82 21.19 -0.18
N LEU A 94 -6.92 21.33 0.57
CA LEU A 94 -7.46 22.64 0.97
C LEU A 94 -6.51 23.45 1.86
N LEU A 95 -5.56 22.79 2.52
CA LEU A 95 -4.56 23.43 3.38
C LEU A 95 -3.29 23.84 2.61
N LEU A 96 -3.15 23.40 1.36
CA LEU A 96 -1.97 23.69 0.55
C LEU A 96 -2.14 25.01 -0.23
N PRO A 97 -1.14 25.91 -0.24
CA PRO A 97 -1.18 27.15 -1.05
C PRO A 97 -1.43 26.89 -2.55
N GLN A 98 -1.02 25.72 -3.05
CA GLN A 98 -1.19 25.30 -4.43
C GLN A 98 -2.66 25.15 -4.83
N SER A 99 -3.56 24.91 -3.87
CA SER A 99 -5.00 24.76 -4.14
C SER A 99 -5.66 25.99 -4.74
N HIS A 100 -5.07 27.17 -4.58
CA HIS A 100 -5.55 28.41 -5.19
C HIS A 100 -5.29 28.48 -6.71
N HIS A 101 -4.29 27.75 -7.19
CA HIS A 101 -3.80 27.85 -8.57
C HIS A 101 -3.97 26.56 -9.36
N TRP A 102 -4.10 25.44 -8.67
CA TRP A 102 -4.24 24.12 -9.25
C TRP A 102 -5.58 23.52 -8.85
N ARG A 103 -6.16 22.74 -9.77
CA ARG A 103 -7.36 21.96 -9.52
C ARG A 103 -6.98 20.52 -9.25
N LEU A 104 -7.43 20.00 -8.11
CA LEU A 104 -7.38 18.57 -7.81
C LEU A 104 -8.66 17.89 -8.31
N MET A 105 -8.49 16.86 -9.13
CA MET A 105 -9.56 15.93 -9.53
C MET A 105 -9.19 14.52 -9.06
N LEU A 106 -10.01 13.94 -8.19
CA LEU A 106 -9.88 12.53 -7.81
C LEU A 106 -10.58 11.66 -8.85
N GLN A 107 -9.93 10.58 -9.27
CA GLN A 107 -10.49 9.62 -10.22
C GLN A 107 -11.03 8.40 -9.48
N PRO A 108 -12.16 7.81 -9.90
CA PRO A 108 -12.70 6.63 -9.24
C PRO A 108 -11.74 5.43 -9.40
N SER A 109 -11.36 4.82 -8.29
CA SER A 109 -10.63 3.55 -8.22
C SER A 109 -10.81 2.98 -6.82
N SER A 110 -11.12 1.68 -6.72
CA SER A 110 -11.28 0.98 -5.45
C SER A 110 -9.95 0.45 -4.89
N ARG A 111 -8.92 0.37 -5.74
CA ARG A 111 -7.67 -0.36 -5.45
C ARG A 111 -6.42 0.50 -5.52
N SER A 112 -6.56 1.74 -5.95
CA SER A 112 -5.49 2.74 -6.00
C SER A 112 -6.05 4.14 -5.83
N CYS A 113 -5.20 5.08 -5.41
CA CYS A 113 -5.55 6.50 -5.35
C CYS A 113 -5.03 7.20 -6.60
N LYS A 114 -5.93 7.46 -7.55
CA LYS A 114 -5.66 8.19 -8.78
C LYS A 114 -6.17 9.61 -8.66
N PHE A 115 -5.32 10.57 -8.96
CA PHE A 115 -5.72 11.96 -9.02
C PHE A 115 -4.95 12.73 -10.08
N GLN A 116 -5.59 13.77 -10.57
CA GLN A 116 -5.05 14.68 -11.54
C GLN A 116 -4.98 16.08 -10.92
N LEU A 117 -3.83 16.71 -11.08
CA LEU A 117 -3.62 18.12 -10.81
C LEU A 117 -3.59 18.84 -12.15
N SER A 118 -4.39 19.90 -12.31
CA SER A 118 -4.38 20.70 -13.53
C SER A 118 -4.33 22.20 -13.25
N LYS A 119 -3.65 22.92 -14.13
CA LYS A 119 -3.57 24.38 -14.14
C LYS A 119 -3.47 24.83 -15.59
N ASP A 120 -4.45 25.59 -16.08
CA ASP A 120 -4.51 26.07 -17.46
C ASP A 120 -4.39 24.92 -18.49
N LYS A 121 -3.27 24.87 -19.22
CA LYS A 121 -2.97 23.81 -20.20
C LYS A 121 -2.08 22.68 -19.63
N GLU A 122 -1.61 22.84 -18.40
CA GLU A 122 -0.75 21.88 -17.73
C GLU A 122 -1.61 20.90 -16.92
N SER A 123 -1.28 19.62 -17.01
CA SER A 123 -1.85 18.62 -16.12
C SER A 123 -0.87 17.51 -15.81
N PHE A 124 -0.98 16.98 -14.59
CA PHE A 124 -0.19 15.88 -14.10
C PHE A 124 -1.13 14.88 -13.42
N THR A 125 -0.95 13.60 -13.72
CA THR A 125 -1.71 12.52 -13.10
C THR A 125 -0.77 11.67 -12.25
N ALA A 126 -1.17 11.41 -11.01
CA ALA A 126 -0.51 10.45 -10.14
C ALA A 126 -1.46 9.31 -9.80
N GLU A 127 -0.92 8.09 -9.87
CA GLU A 127 -1.53 6.91 -9.28
C GLU A 127 -0.69 6.46 -8.09
N MET A 128 -1.30 6.41 -6.92
CA MET A 128 -0.73 5.90 -5.68
C MET A 128 -1.27 4.51 -5.41
N ILE A 129 -0.35 3.58 -5.16
CA ILE A 129 -0.63 2.18 -4.85
C ILE A 129 -0.12 1.97 -3.45
N PHE A 130 -0.97 1.49 -2.54
CA PHE A 130 -0.54 1.23 -1.18
C PHE A 130 0.22 -0.08 -1.12
N GLY A 131 1.26 -0.14 -0.28
CA GLY A 131 2.03 -1.35 -0.11
C GLY A 131 2.47 -1.58 1.33
N VAL A 132 2.36 -2.81 1.82
CA VAL A 132 2.92 -3.23 3.11
C VAL A 132 4.19 -4.03 2.83
N ARG A 133 5.29 -3.70 3.50
CA ARG A 133 6.57 -4.38 3.27
C ARG A 133 6.56 -5.77 3.90
N GLN A 134 7.10 -6.75 3.20
CA GLN A 134 7.32 -8.09 3.74
C GLN A 134 8.68 -8.15 4.44
N GLY A 135 8.66 -8.06 5.78
CA GLY A 135 9.87 -8.03 6.62
C GLY A 135 10.83 -6.92 6.21
N ASP A 136 12.13 -7.23 6.21
CA ASP A 136 13.20 -6.29 5.81
C ASP A 136 13.55 -6.37 4.31
N SER A 137 12.76 -7.11 3.54
CA SER A 137 13.02 -7.31 2.11
C SER A 137 12.63 -6.10 1.24
N GLY A 138 13.05 -6.12 -0.02
CA GLY A 138 12.55 -5.18 -1.04
C GLY A 138 11.17 -5.55 -1.61
N ILE A 139 10.51 -6.56 -1.03
CA ILE A 139 9.24 -7.13 -1.48
C ILE A 139 8.10 -6.50 -0.69
N PHE A 140 7.00 -6.21 -1.39
CA PHE A 140 5.81 -5.61 -0.80
C PHE A 140 4.59 -6.45 -1.17
N VAL A 141 3.52 -6.30 -0.39
CA VAL A 141 2.16 -6.64 -0.84
C VAL A 141 1.45 -5.35 -1.15
N GLY A 142 0.92 -5.22 -2.37
CA GLY A 142 0.34 -4.02 -2.93
C GLY A 142 -1.18 -4.09 -3.06
N SER A 143 -1.81 -2.92 -3.13
CA SER A 143 -3.26 -2.76 -3.26
C SER A 143 -3.81 -3.02 -4.67
N GLN A 144 -2.93 -3.05 -5.70
CA GLN A 144 -3.33 -3.16 -7.10
C GLN A 144 -4.17 -4.40 -7.41
N PRO A 145 -5.19 -4.28 -8.29
CA PRO A 145 -5.96 -5.43 -8.73
C PRO A 145 -5.22 -6.20 -9.81
N ILE A 146 -5.50 -7.50 -9.89
CA ILE A 146 -5.10 -8.31 -11.05
C ILE A 146 -6.33 -8.88 -11.76
N GLU A 147 -7.43 -9.14 -11.03
CA GLU A 147 -8.67 -9.70 -11.59
C GLU A 147 -9.92 -9.13 -10.90
N ALA A 148 -11.06 -9.18 -11.61
CA ALA A 148 -12.36 -8.88 -11.02
C ALA A 148 -12.78 -9.99 -10.05
N GLY A 149 -13.42 -9.63 -8.93
CA GLY A 149 -13.90 -10.60 -7.93
C GLY A 149 -12.90 -10.92 -6.80
N VAL A 150 -11.74 -10.27 -6.78
CA VAL A 150 -10.80 -10.35 -5.65
C VAL A 150 -11.37 -9.62 -4.43
N PRO A 151 -11.31 -10.20 -3.21
CA PRO A 151 -11.79 -9.56 -1.99
C PRO A 151 -11.13 -8.20 -1.72
N SER A 152 -11.87 -7.28 -1.10
CA SER A 152 -11.36 -5.96 -0.68
C SER A 152 -10.17 -6.06 0.29
N THR A 153 -10.06 -7.15 1.04
CA THR A 153 -8.98 -7.44 2.00
C THR A 153 -7.76 -8.14 1.40
N ALA A 154 -7.80 -8.54 0.13
CA ALA A 154 -6.68 -9.22 -0.51
C ALA A 154 -5.61 -8.21 -0.96
N TRP A 155 -4.36 -8.48 -0.62
CA TRP A 155 -3.17 -7.76 -1.04
C TRP A 155 -2.31 -8.66 -1.91
N LEU A 156 -1.63 -8.09 -2.92
CA LEU A 156 -0.90 -8.88 -3.91
C LEU A 156 0.59 -8.61 -3.84
N GLU A 157 1.38 -9.68 -3.79
CA GLU A 157 2.83 -9.54 -3.77
C GLU A 157 3.35 -8.78 -5.00
N THR A 158 4.26 -7.85 -4.78
CA THR A 158 4.87 -7.01 -5.80
C THR A 158 6.37 -6.85 -5.56
N TYR A 159 7.11 -6.99 -6.66
CA TYR A 159 8.56 -6.88 -6.71
C TYR A 159 9.00 -5.53 -7.27
N ALA A 160 8.08 -4.62 -7.57
CA ALA A 160 8.36 -3.39 -8.31
C ALA A 160 9.46 -2.52 -7.67
N VAL A 161 9.57 -2.50 -6.34
CA VAL A 161 10.64 -1.78 -5.62
C VAL A 161 11.97 -2.50 -5.72
N ALA A 162 11.99 -3.83 -5.56
CA ALA A 162 13.19 -4.64 -5.72
C ALA A 162 13.73 -4.56 -7.16
N GLU A 163 12.84 -4.70 -8.15
CA GLU A 163 13.13 -4.51 -9.57
C GLU A 163 13.72 -3.12 -9.85
N ALA A 164 13.08 -2.05 -9.36
CA ALA A 164 13.59 -0.69 -9.58
C ALA A 164 14.98 -0.50 -8.95
N LYS A 165 15.24 -1.09 -7.77
CA LYS A 165 16.57 -1.08 -7.15
C LYS A 165 17.58 -1.87 -7.98
N PHE A 166 17.20 -3.04 -8.49
CA PHE A 166 18.03 -3.87 -9.36
C PHE A 166 18.39 -3.14 -10.65
N PHE A 167 17.41 -2.63 -11.39
CA PHE A 167 17.65 -1.89 -12.63
C PHE A 167 18.52 -0.65 -12.38
N ARG A 168 18.26 0.11 -11.31
CA ARG A 168 19.10 1.25 -10.94
C ARG A 168 20.54 0.84 -10.63
N TYR A 169 20.74 -0.31 -9.99
CA TYR A 169 22.07 -0.85 -9.72
C TYR A 169 22.78 -1.23 -11.03
N ILE A 170 22.12 -1.99 -11.90
CA ILE A 170 22.67 -2.37 -13.22
C ILE A 170 23.01 -1.14 -14.05
N SER A 171 22.13 -0.12 -14.10
CA SER A 171 22.39 1.11 -14.85
C SER A 171 23.59 1.91 -14.34
N ARG A 172 23.95 1.79 -13.06
CA ARG A 172 25.16 2.43 -12.51
C ARG A 172 26.44 1.66 -12.85
N GLN A 173 26.34 0.35 -13.04
CA GLN A 173 27.46 -0.54 -13.34
C GLN A 173 27.71 -0.70 -14.84
N ALA A 174 26.70 -0.44 -15.66
CA ALA A 174 26.84 -0.40 -17.11
C ALA A 174 27.85 0.67 -17.53
N LEU A 175 28.89 0.29 -18.27
CA LEU A 175 29.69 1.24 -19.07
C LEU A 175 28.72 2.11 -19.88
N GLN A 176 29.00 3.42 -20.00
CA GLN A 176 28.05 4.43 -20.53
C GLN A 176 27.46 4.11 -21.93
N GLU A 177 27.99 3.11 -22.63
CA GLU A 177 27.51 2.65 -23.94
C GLU A 177 26.75 1.30 -23.94
N SER A 178 26.41 0.74 -22.77
CA SER A 178 25.65 -0.52 -22.75
C SER A 178 24.20 -0.31 -23.21
N TRP A 179 23.78 -1.13 -24.18
CA TRP A 179 22.44 -1.09 -24.78
C TRP A 179 21.31 -1.30 -23.75
N HIS A 180 21.60 -1.98 -22.64
CA HIS A 180 20.65 -2.23 -21.55
C HIS A 180 20.07 -0.95 -20.95
N CYS A 181 20.86 0.12 -20.84
CA CYS A 181 20.39 1.40 -20.28
C CYS A 181 19.53 2.19 -21.28
N LYS A 182 19.71 1.98 -22.59
CA LYS A 182 18.94 2.63 -23.65
C LYS A 182 17.57 1.94 -23.86
N CYS A 183 17.46 0.64 -23.60
CA CYS A 183 16.22 -0.14 -23.78
C CYS A 183 15.17 0.11 -22.67
N LEU A 184 15.58 0.34 -21.42
CA LEU A 184 14.64 0.49 -20.29
C LEU A 184 13.63 1.64 -20.49
N PRO A 185 14.07 2.86 -20.87
CA PRO A 185 13.15 3.97 -21.15
C PRO A 185 12.25 3.71 -22.36
N LEU A 186 12.72 2.96 -23.37
CA LEU A 186 11.96 2.67 -24.58
C LEU A 186 10.80 1.71 -24.33
N LEU A 187 11.00 0.72 -23.46
CA LEU A 187 9.94 -0.23 -23.08
C LEU A 187 8.84 0.43 -22.22
N SER A 188 9.18 1.48 -21.47
CA SER A 188 8.19 2.26 -20.69
C SER A 188 7.27 3.15 -21.54
N ARG A 189 7.56 3.32 -22.84
CA ARG A 189 6.81 4.18 -23.78
C ARG A 189 5.89 3.41 -24.73
N PHE A 190 5.85 2.07 -24.66
CA PHE A 190 4.93 1.28 -25.47
C PHE A 190 3.48 1.54 -25.05
N PRO A 191 2.58 1.93 -25.97
CA PRO A 191 1.16 2.11 -25.65
C PRO A 191 0.56 0.82 -25.13
N MET A 192 -0.03 0.88 -23.93
CA MET A 192 -0.85 -0.19 -23.36
C MET A 192 -2.01 -0.48 -24.32
N GLY A 193 -1.92 -1.60 -25.05
CA GLY A 193 -2.95 -1.98 -26.03
C GLY A 193 -2.73 -3.33 -26.69
N ILE A 194 -1.53 -3.91 -26.60
CA ILE A 194 -1.24 -5.23 -27.18
C ILE A 194 -0.65 -6.12 -26.08
N GLY A 195 -1.51 -6.87 -25.38
CA GLY A 195 -1.26 -8.18 -24.76
C GLY A 195 -0.12 -8.39 -23.75
N PHE A 196 0.78 -7.44 -23.55
CA PHE A 196 1.94 -7.57 -22.66
C PHE A 196 1.72 -6.71 -21.43
N SER A 197 1.63 -7.34 -20.27
CA SER A 197 1.68 -6.60 -19.01
C SER A 197 3.06 -5.96 -18.85
N HIS A 198 3.11 -4.84 -18.15
CA HIS A 198 4.38 -4.19 -17.79
C HIS A 198 5.36 -5.15 -17.09
N TYR A 199 4.86 -6.23 -16.49
CA TYR A 199 5.65 -7.31 -15.90
C TYR A 199 6.32 -8.19 -16.96
N ALA A 200 5.62 -8.56 -18.05
CA ALA A 200 6.20 -9.38 -19.13
C ALA A 200 7.37 -8.69 -19.85
N LEU A 201 7.30 -7.37 -20.05
CA LEU A 201 8.40 -6.60 -20.67
C LEU A 201 9.61 -6.40 -19.73
N LYS A 202 9.40 -6.48 -18.42
CA LYS A 202 10.48 -6.35 -17.42
C LYS A 202 11.28 -7.64 -17.23
N THR A 203 10.67 -8.81 -17.37
CA THR A 203 11.35 -10.10 -17.23
C THR A 203 12.29 -10.40 -18.42
N VAL A 204 12.10 -9.72 -19.55
CA VAL A 204 12.86 -9.95 -20.79
C VAL A 204 14.21 -9.22 -20.81
N VAL A 205 14.42 -8.20 -19.96
CA VAL A 205 15.67 -7.42 -19.87
C VAL A 205 16.55 -7.92 -18.73
#